data_AF-A0A6L7ME61-F1
#
_entry.id   AF-A0A6L7ME61-F1
#
_cell.length_a   1.000
_cell.length_b   1.000
_cell.length_c   1.000
_cell.angle_alpha   90.00
_cell.angle_beta   90.00
_cell.angle_gamma   90.00
#
_symmetry.space_group_name_H-M   'P 1'
#
loop_
_entity.id
_entity.type
_entity.pdbx_description
1 polymer ?
#
loop_
_entity_poly.entity_id
_entity_poly.type
_entity_poly.pdbx_seq_one_letter_code
_entity_poly.pdbx_strand_id
1 'polypeptide(L)'
;MKIGNTVVSYLIGFGFLLAIAAQAQSRSGLPDFTELVEDTAGVVVNISTSKPTRVQRSLPPGMDIPGFPKDGPFGDFFQRFFGEQGEGGGESFNSRSLGSGFIISDDGYVITNHHVVKDAEEIIVKLSDRRMLVAELVGSDPRSDIALLKLDASDLPTAQLGTSEDVKVGQWVLAIGSPFGFDASVTAGIVSAKGRSLPSESYVPFIQTDV
;
A
#
# COMPACT_ATOMS: atom_id res chain seq x y z
N MET A 1 -74.18 -27.66 11.91
CA MET A 1 -72.87 -27.85 11.24
C MET A 1 -72.32 -26.50 10.77
N LYS A 2 -71.65 -25.75 11.64
CA LYS A 2 -70.97 -24.46 11.29
C LYS A 2 -69.56 -24.34 11.88
N ILE A 3 -69.07 -25.41 12.51
CA ILE A 3 -67.81 -25.39 13.28
C ILE A 3 -66.59 -25.69 12.38
N GLY A 4 -66.78 -26.35 11.23
CA GLY A 4 -65.69 -26.77 10.35
C GLY A 4 -64.96 -25.62 9.63
N ASN A 5 -65.69 -24.64 9.08
CA ASN A 5 -65.08 -23.58 8.27
C ASN A 5 -64.27 -22.56 9.10
N THR A 6 -64.64 -22.36 10.35
CA THR A 6 -63.94 -21.43 11.25
C THR A 6 -62.57 -21.98 11.63
N VAL A 7 -62.47 -23.28 11.94
CA VAL A 7 -61.19 -23.93 12.31
C VAL A 7 -60.23 -23.97 11.11
N VAL A 8 -60.73 -24.22 9.90
CA VAL A 8 -59.92 -24.22 8.67
C VAL A 8 -59.37 -22.83 8.36
N SER A 9 -60.16 -21.77 8.59
CA SER A 9 -59.70 -20.39 8.37
C SER A 9 -58.60 -19.96 9.36
N TYR A 10 -58.69 -20.39 10.62
CA TYR A 10 -57.64 -20.12 11.62
C TYR A 10 -56.35 -20.90 11.32
N LEU A 11 -56.44 -22.15 10.84
CA LEU A 11 -55.28 -22.96 10.47
C LEU A 11 -54.53 -22.39 9.25
N ILE A 12 -55.26 -21.90 8.24
CA ILE A 12 -54.66 -21.25 7.07
C ILE A 12 -54.01 -19.91 7.45
N GLY A 13 -54.66 -19.10 8.29
CA GLY A 13 -54.10 -17.83 8.78
C GLY A 13 -52.86 -18.01 9.64
N PHE A 14 -52.83 -19.06 10.48
CA PHE A 14 -51.66 -19.38 11.32
C PHE A 14 -50.48 -19.92 10.50
N GLY A 15 -50.74 -20.74 9.47
CA GLY A 15 -49.73 -21.20 8.53
C GLY A 15 -49.11 -20.07 7.70
N PHE A 16 -49.91 -19.07 7.31
CA PHE A 16 -49.42 -17.89 6.59
C PHE A 16 -48.57 -16.97 7.46
N LEU A 17 -48.90 -16.81 8.75
CA LEU A 17 -48.10 -16.07 9.72
C LEU A 17 -46.76 -16.74 10.03
N LEU A 18 -46.70 -18.08 10.06
CA LEU A 18 -45.46 -18.84 10.22
C LEU A 18 -44.55 -18.76 8.98
N ALA A 19 -45.11 -18.70 7.77
CA ALA A 19 -44.34 -18.56 6.53
C ALA A 19 -43.67 -17.18 6.40
N ILE A 20 -44.32 -16.11 6.87
CA ILE A 20 -43.74 -14.76 6.88
C ILE A 20 -42.62 -14.64 7.94
N ALA A 21 -42.76 -15.30 9.09
CA ALA A 21 -41.73 -15.33 10.12
C ALA A 21 -40.46 -16.08 9.69
N ALA A 22 -40.58 -17.10 8.83
CA ALA A 22 -39.44 -17.87 8.32
C ALA A 22 -38.60 -17.12 7.27
N GLN A 23 -39.16 -16.10 6.59
CA GLN A 23 -38.45 -15.30 5.59
C GLN A 23 -37.66 -14.12 6.20
N ALA A 24 -37.79 -13.85 7.50
CA ALA A 24 -37.12 -12.77 8.20
C ALA A 24 -35.78 -13.18 8.86
N GLN A 25 -35.27 -14.39 8.57
CA GLN A 25 -33.90 -14.72 8.91
C GLN A 25 -32.96 -14.05 7.91
N SER A 26 -32.78 -12.74 8.07
CA SER A 26 -31.63 -12.03 7.53
C SER A 26 -30.40 -12.81 7.98
N ARG A 27 -29.74 -13.49 7.04
CA ARG A 27 -28.38 -14.00 7.26
C ARG A 27 -27.53 -12.78 7.57
N SER A 28 -27.33 -12.49 8.84
CA SER A 28 -26.21 -11.66 9.28
C SER A 28 -24.94 -12.48 9.06
N GLY A 29 -24.61 -12.73 7.80
CA GLY A 29 -23.33 -13.27 7.40
C GLY A 29 -22.24 -12.24 7.65
N LEU A 30 -21.00 -12.69 7.78
CA LEU A 30 -19.86 -11.79 7.70
C LEU A 30 -19.90 -11.07 6.34
N PRO A 31 -19.39 -9.82 6.25
CA PRO A 31 -19.27 -9.16 4.96
C PRO A 31 -18.41 -10.00 4.01
N ASP A 32 -18.86 -10.07 2.76
CA ASP A 32 -18.10 -10.66 1.66
C ASP A 32 -17.44 -9.51 0.89
N PHE A 33 -16.12 -9.55 0.78
CA PHE A 33 -15.32 -8.54 0.09
C PHE A 33 -14.89 -8.97 -1.32
N THR A 34 -15.31 -10.14 -1.79
CA THR A 34 -14.83 -10.72 -3.07
C THR A 34 -15.09 -9.78 -4.24
N GLU A 35 -16.34 -9.32 -4.42
CA GLU A 35 -16.70 -8.37 -5.50
C GLU A 35 -15.93 -7.05 -5.38
N LEU A 36 -15.77 -6.52 -4.15
CA LEU A 36 -15.01 -5.31 -3.93
C LEU A 36 -13.54 -5.45 -4.35
N VAL A 37 -12.93 -6.61 -4.07
CA VAL A 37 -11.55 -6.89 -4.47
C VAL A 37 -11.44 -7.02 -5.99
N GLU A 38 -12.36 -7.73 -6.63
CA GLU A 38 -12.39 -7.88 -8.09
C GLU A 38 -12.49 -6.52 -8.79
N ASP A 39 -13.33 -5.61 -8.28
CA ASP A 39 -13.52 -4.27 -8.84
C ASP A 39 -12.35 -3.33 -8.58
N THR A 40 -11.63 -3.49 -7.46
CA THR A 40 -10.61 -2.52 -7.01
C THR A 40 -9.17 -2.97 -7.20
N ALA A 41 -8.89 -4.26 -7.37
CA ALA A 41 -7.53 -4.77 -7.54
C ALA A 41 -6.82 -4.13 -8.75
N GLY A 42 -7.57 -3.79 -9.80
CA GLY A 42 -7.04 -3.14 -11.00
C GLY A 42 -6.43 -1.76 -10.74
N VAL A 43 -6.97 -1.01 -9.77
CA VAL A 43 -6.60 0.39 -9.48
C VAL A 43 -5.32 0.53 -8.65
N VAL A 44 -4.88 -0.56 -8.02
CA VAL A 44 -3.73 -0.60 -7.12
C VAL A 44 -2.47 -0.89 -7.90
N VAL A 45 -1.44 -0.10 -7.67
CA VAL A 45 -0.15 -0.21 -8.37
C VAL A 45 0.98 -0.48 -7.39
N ASN A 46 1.99 -1.23 -7.86
CA ASN A 46 3.26 -1.34 -7.15
C ASN A 46 4.17 -0.18 -7.56
N ILE A 47 4.81 0.43 -6.58
CA ILE A 47 5.76 1.52 -6.80
C ILE A 47 7.13 1.07 -6.35
N SER A 48 8.09 1.26 -7.23
CA SER A 48 9.48 0.97 -7.00
C SER A 48 10.32 2.18 -7.33
N THR A 49 11.24 2.56 -6.45
CA THR A 49 12.15 3.66 -6.73
C THR A 49 13.59 3.21 -6.67
N SER A 50 14.46 3.84 -7.46
CA SER A 50 15.90 3.69 -7.35
C SER A 50 16.49 4.97 -6.73
N LYS A 51 17.40 4.78 -5.78
CA LYS A 51 18.22 5.87 -5.25
C LYS A 51 19.69 5.59 -5.54
N PRO A 52 20.45 6.54 -6.10
CA PRO A 52 21.89 6.42 -6.15
C PRO A 52 22.41 6.55 -4.72
N THR A 53 22.65 5.43 -4.04
CA THR A 53 23.37 5.48 -2.77
C THR A 53 24.82 5.76 -3.11
N ARG A 54 25.23 7.02 -2.97
CA ARG A 54 26.65 7.37 -2.94
C ARG A 54 27.21 6.80 -1.64
N VAL A 55 27.53 5.51 -1.64
CA VAL A 55 28.31 4.91 -0.56
C VAL A 55 29.68 5.55 -0.66
N GLN A 56 29.86 6.64 0.09
CA GLN A 56 31.17 7.17 0.35
C GLN A 56 31.86 6.16 1.25
N ARG A 57 32.43 5.12 0.64
CA ARG A 57 33.38 4.22 1.30
C ARG A 57 34.70 4.99 1.47
N SER A 58 34.62 6.15 2.10
CA SER A 58 35.80 6.85 2.59
C SER A 58 36.22 6.14 3.86
N LEU A 59 37.07 5.11 3.70
CA LEU A 59 38.15 4.99 4.66
C LEU A 59 38.87 6.36 4.64
N PRO A 60 38.99 7.04 5.80
CA PRO A 60 39.74 8.29 5.87
C PRO A 60 41.13 8.08 5.23
N PRO A 61 41.58 8.98 4.34
CA PRO A 61 42.94 8.90 3.81
C PRO A 61 43.91 8.91 4.99
N GLY A 62 44.71 7.84 5.14
CA GLY A 62 45.69 7.73 6.22
C GLY A 62 45.22 7.03 7.51
N MET A 63 44.24 6.13 7.45
CA MET A 63 43.98 5.23 8.59
C MET A 63 45.15 4.26 8.79
N ASP A 64 46.11 4.67 9.61
CA ASP A 64 47.13 3.80 10.17
C ASP A 64 46.50 2.92 11.25
N ILE A 65 46.29 1.63 10.96
CA ILE A 65 45.92 0.67 12.00
C ILE A 65 47.18 0.40 12.86
N PRO A 66 47.23 0.84 14.12
CA PRO A 66 48.43 0.70 14.95
C PRO A 66 48.74 -0.78 15.16
N GLY A 67 49.95 -1.21 14.76
CA GLY A 67 50.40 -2.59 14.93
C GLY A 67 50.22 -3.52 13.72
N PHE A 68 49.70 -3.03 12.59
CA PHE A 68 49.65 -3.82 11.35
C PHE A 68 50.98 -3.75 10.60
N PRO A 69 51.67 -4.88 10.32
CA PRO A 69 52.92 -4.88 9.57
C PRO A 69 52.66 -4.49 8.11
N LYS A 70 53.09 -3.30 7.70
CA LYS A 70 52.96 -2.84 6.31
C LYS A 70 54.00 -3.47 5.38
N ASP A 71 55.15 -3.81 5.92
CA ASP A 71 56.25 -4.40 5.17
C ASP A 71 56.18 -5.94 5.30
N GLY A 72 55.62 -6.59 4.28
CA GLY A 72 55.52 -8.05 4.20
C GLY A 72 54.36 -8.52 3.32
N PRO A 73 54.27 -9.83 3.04
CA PRO A 73 53.27 -10.39 2.12
C PRO A 73 51.81 -10.15 2.54
N PHE A 74 51.56 -9.92 3.84
CA PHE A 74 50.24 -9.51 4.35
C PHE A 74 49.94 -8.02 4.12
N GLY A 75 50.94 -7.15 4.20
CA GLY A 75 50.83 -5.72 3.89
C GLY A 75 50.59 -5.49 2.40
N ASP A 76 51.31 -6.22 1.54
CA ASP A 76 51.11 -6.22 0.08
C ASP A 76 49.71 -6.73 -0.29
N PHE A 77 49.19 -7.75 0.40
CA PHE A 77 47.83 -8.25 0.21
C PHE A 77 46.79 -7.18 0.59
N PHE A 78 46.98 -6.51 1.73
CA PHE A 78 46.10 -5.42 2.16
C PHE A 78 46.15 -4.23 1.18
N GLN A 79 47.33 -3.88 0.67
CA GLN A 79 47.52 -2.79 -0.28
C GLN A 79 46.99 -3.12 -1.69
N ARG A 80 47.05 -4.38 -2.14
CA ARG A 80 46.35 -4.80 -3.37
C ARG A 80 44.83 -4.87 -3.20
N PHE A 81 44.36 -5.25 -2.02
CA PHE A 81 42.93 -5.40 -1.76
C PHE A 81 42.23 -4.05 -1.47
N PHE A 82 42.91 -3.10 -0.83
CA PHE A 82 42.36 -1.80 -0.42
C PHE A 82 43.05 -0.58 -1.06
N GLY A 83 44.28 -0.71 -1.55
CA GLY A 83 45.07 0.39 -2.14
C GLY A 83 45.01 0.47 -3.68
N GLU A 84 44.59 -0.61 -4.35
CA GLU A 84 44.43 -0.66 -5.82
C GLU A 84 42.94 -0.57 -6.25
N GLN A 85 42.10 0.04 -5.41
CA GLN A 85 40.71 0.36 -5.75
C GLN A 85 40.47 1.86 -5.63
N GLY A 86 41.42 2.65 -6.14
CA GLY A 86 41.35 4.13 -6.19
C GLY A 86 40.82 4.70 -7.51
N GLU A 87 40.68 3.90 -8.57
CA GLU A 87 40.27 4.38 -9.92
C GLU A 87 39.32 3.42 -10.66
N GLY A 88 38.38 2.80 -9.95
CA GLY A 88 37.31 2.01 -10.53
C GLY A 88 36.00 2.39 -9.88
N GLY A 89 35.05 2.88 -10.68
CA GLY A 89 33.79 3.51 -10.27
C GLY A 89 33.17 2.92 -9.01
N GLY A 90 32.88 3.80 -8.04
CA GLY A 90 32.05 3.43 -6.90
C GLY A 90 30.72 2.92 -7.42
N GLU A 91 30.50 1.62 -7.36
CA GLU A 91 29.19 1.03 -7.63
C GLU A 91 28.22 1.66 -6.62
N SER A 92 27.33 2.51 -7.13
CA SER A 92 26.17 2.98 -6.40
C SER A 92 25.35 1.74 -6.06
N PHE A 93 25.27 1.38 -4.78
CA PHE A 93 24.24 0.45 -4.36
C PHE A 93 22.90 1.16 -4.58
N ASN A 94 22.14 0.73 -5.58
CA ASN A 94 20.80 1.26 -5.79
C ASN A 94 19.93 0.76 -4.63
N SER A 95 19.67 1.62 -3.64
CA SER A 95 18.69 1.28 -2.63
C SER A 95 17.31 1.40 -3.28
N ARG A 96 16.54 0.32 -3.20
CA ARG A 96 15.22 0.22 -3.81
C ARG A 96 14.16 0.48 -2.74
N SER A 97 13.39 1.56 -2.88
CA SER A 97 12.17 1.72 -2.08
C SER A 97 11.03 0.95 -2.75
N LEU A 98 10.14 0.38 -1.94
CA LEU A 98 8.98 -0.37 -2.39
C LEU A 98 7.75 0.15 -1.67
N GLY A 99 6.68 0.39 -2.44
CA GLY A 99 5.43 0.93 -1.93
C GLY A 99 4.26 0.57 -2.82
N SER A 100 3.10 1.10 -2.47
CA SER A 100 1.88 0.97 -3.26
C SER A 100 1.34 2.35 -3.62
N GLY A 101 0.51 2.42 -4.65
CA GLY A 101 -0.26 3.61 -4.99
C GLY A 101 -1.62 3.26 -5.55
N PHE A 102 -2.43 4.29 -5.75
CA PHE A 102 -3.77 4.17 -6.34
C PHE A 102 -3.89 5.10 -7.53
N ILE A 103 -4.39 4.58 -8.64
CA ILE A 103 -4.74 5.38 -9.82
C ILE A 103 -6.03 6.15 -9.48
N ILE A 104 -6.00 7.48 -9.52
CA ILE A 104 -7.14 8.33 -9.16
C ILE A 104 -7.77 9.05 -10.35
N SER A 105 -7.20 8.90 -11.54
CA SER A 105 -7.67 9.52 -12.77
C SER A 105 -7.30 8.70 -13.99
N ASP A 106 -8.16 8.69 -15.01
CA ASP A 106 -8.05 7.86 -16.22
C ASP A 106 -6.91 8.33 -17.15
N ASP A 107 -6.55 9.60 -17.03
CA ASP A 107 -5.37 10.23 -17.62
C ASP A 107 -4.07 9.94 -16.83
N GLY A 108 -4.09 9.08 -15.81
CA GLY A 108 -2.86 8.52 -15.23
C GLY A 108 -2.27 9.26 -14.04
N TYR A 109 -3.08 9.97 -13.27
CA TYR A 109 -2.67 10.41 -11.93
C TYR A 109 -2.68 9.26 -10.92
N VAL A 110 -1.59 9.15 -10.15
CA VAL A 110 -1.43 8.13 -9.09
C VAL A 110 -1.07 8.81 -7.78
N ILE A 111 -1.79 8.47 -6.72
CA ILE A 111 -1.47 8.91 -5.35
C ILE A 111 -0.69 7.84 -4.60
N THR A 112 0.33 8.25 -3.84
CA THR A 112 1.14 7.38 -2.97
C THR A 112 1.67 8.17 -1.77
N ASN A 113 2.54 7.55 -0.97
CA ASN A 113 3.21 8.21 0.14
C ASN A 113 4.44 9.00 -0.30
N HIS A 114 4.69 10.13 0.35
CA HIS A 114 5.91 10.92 0.13
C HIS A 114 7.15 10.09 0.44
N HIS A 115 7.19 9.35 1.55
CA HIS A 115 8.36 8.56 1.93
C HIS A 115 8.74 7.47 0.91
N VAL A 116 7.79 6.99 0.09
CA VAL A 116 8.04 6.00 -0.96
C VAL A 116 8.88 6.60 -2.08
N VAL A 117 8.59 7.84 -2.45
CA VAL A 117 9.20 8.55 -3.60
C VAL A 117 10.29 9.54 -3.22
N LYS A 118 10.47 9.78 -1.92
CA LYS A 118 11.48 10.70 -1.40
C LYS A 118 12.88 10.32 -1.90
N ASP A 119 13.61 11.29 -2.45
CA ASP A 119 14.98 11.15 -2.98
C ASP A 119 15.12 10.10 -4.10
N ALA A 120 14.02 9.72 -4.76
CA ALA A 120 14.06 8.83 -5.91
C ALA A 120 14.62 9.55 -7.14
N GLU A 121 15.55 8.90 -7.84
CA GLU A 121 16.01 9.35 -9.16
C GLU A 121 15.06 8.88 -10.26
N GLU A 122 14.60 7.63 -10.14
CA GLU A 122 13.61 7.03 -11.03
C GLU A 122 12.48 6.40 -10.21
N ILE A 123 11.25 6.60 -10.68
CA ILE A 123 10.03 6.03 -10.10
C ILE A 123 9.40 5.13 -11.15
N ILE A 124 9.38 3.82 -10.89
CA ILE A 124 8.76 2.82 -11.75
C ILE A 124 7.45 2.38 -11.10
N VAL A 125 6.37 2.49 -11.86
CA VAL A 125 5.04 2.04 -11.48
C VAL A 125 4.69 0.79 -12.27
N LYS A 126 4.37 -0.29 -11.56
CA LYS A 126 3.91 -1.55 -12.15
C LYS A 126 2.41 -1.69 -11.94
N LEU A 127 1.67 -1.78 -13.05
CA LEU A 127 0.23 -1.94 -13.08
C LEU A 127 -0.17 -3.42 -12.84
N SER A 128 -1.43 -3.64 -12.51
CA SER A 128 -2.04 -4.97 -12.34
C SER A 128 -1.98 -5.83 -13.61
N ASP A 129 -2.03 -5.21 -14.79
CA ASP A 129 -1.87 -5.87 -16.09
C ASP A 129 -0.40 -6.20 -16.46
N ARG A 130 0.54 -5.96 -15.53
CA ARG A 130 2.00 -6.17 -15.64
C ARG A 130 2.73 -5.16 -16.52
N ARG A 131 2.09 -4.11 -17.04
CA ARG A 131 2.81 -2.97 -17.63
C ARG A 131 3.67 -2.29 -16.58
N MET A 132 4.86 -1.84 -16.99
CA MET A 132 5.76 -1.03 -16.19
C MET A 132 5.93 0.31 -16.87
N LEU A 133 5.70 1.38 -16.13
CA LEU A 133 5.72 2.75 -16.62
C LEU A 133 6.65 3.58 -15.73
N VAL A 134 7.45 4.44 -16.35
CA VAL A 134 8.19 5.48 -15.61
C VAL A 134 7.19 6.57 -15.26
N ALA A 135 7.20 6.99 -14.00
CA ALA A 135 6.30 8.02 -13.50
C ALA A 135 7.04 9.33 -13.27
N GLU A 136 6.38 10.44 -13.59
CA GLU A 136 6.85 11.78 -13.25
C GLU A 136 6.30 12.18 -11.88
N LEU A 137 7.14 12.79 -11.04
CA LEU A 137 6.69 13.39 -9.79
C LEU A 137 6.04 14.73 -10.08
N VAL A 138 4.72 14.82 -9.90
CA VAL A 138 3.96 16.08 -10.03
C VAL A 138 4.17 16.95 -8.81
N GLY A 139 4.18 16.34 -7.62
CA GLY A 139 4.45 17.02 -6.36
C GLY A 139 4.39 16.09 -5.16
N SER A 140 4.92 16.53 -4.02
CA SER A 140 4.81 15.80 -2.76
C SER A 140 4.74 16.74 -1.56
N ASP A 141 3.98 16.36 -0.54
CA ASP A 141 3.91 17.04 0.76
C ASP A 141 4.48 16.14 1.87
N PRO A 142 5.67 16.46 2.42
CA PRO A 142 6.26 15.71 3.52
C PRO A 142 5.43 15.76 4.81
N ARG A 143 4.59 16.78 5.01
CA ARG A 143 3.82 16.95 6.26
C ARG A 143 2.61 16.03 6.34
N SER A 144 1.99 15.74 5.20
CA SER A 144 0.88 14.79 5.10
C SER A 144 1.33 13.40 4.65
N ASP A 145 2.62 13.23 4.35
CA ASP A 145 3.21 12.05 3.74
C ASP A 145 2.50 11.62 2.43
N ILE A 146 2.15 12.58 1.56
CA ILE A 146 1.47 12.32 0.28
C ILE A 146 2.35 12.73 -0.90
N ALA A 147 2.32 11.95 -1.98
CA ALA A 147 2.88 12.32 -3.27
C ALA A 147 1.90 12.02 -4.42
N LEU A 148 1.96 12.86 -5.45
CA LEU A 148 1.20 12.72 -6.68
C LEU A 148 2.16 12.46 -7.85
N LEU A 149 1.89 11.39 -8.58
CA LEU A 149 2.65 10.95 -9.73
C LEU A 149 1.80 11.05 -11.00
N LYS A 150 2.46 11.19 -12.15
CA LYS A 150 1.83 11.15 -13.48
C LYS A 150 2.44 10.01 -14.29
N LEU A 151 1.57 9.20 -14.88
CA LEU A 151 1.90 8.18 -15.87
C LEU A 151 1.55 8.68 -17.26
N ASP A 152 2.36 8.31 -18.25
CA ASP A 152 2.01 8.50 -19.67
C ASP A 152 1.26 7.26 -20.20
N ALA A 153 -0.02 7.17 -19.84
CA ALA A 153 -0.93 6.12 -20.28
C ALA A 153 -2.39 6.61 -20.20
N SER A 154 -3.25 6.04 -21.04
CA SER A 154 -4.71 6.25 -21.03
C SER A 154 -5.45 4.96 -20.67
N ASP A 155 -6.77 5.09 -20.47
CA ASP A 155 -7.70 3.97 -20.25
C ASP A 155 -7.34 3.14 -19.01
N LEU A 156 -6.89 3.83 -17.96
CA LEU A 156 -6.50 3.21 -16.70
C LEU A 156 -7.72 3.01 -15.78
N PRO A 157 -7.78 1.90 -15.02
CA PRO A 157 -8.80 1.72 -14.00
C PRO A 157 -8.58 2.74 -12.87
N THR A 158 -9.64 3.45 -12.47
CA THR A 158 -9.55 4.54 -11.48
C THR A 158 -10.26 4.19 -10.18
N ALA A 159 -9.63 4.52 -9.05
CA ALA A 159 -10.24 4.44 -7.74
C ALA A 159 -11.37 5.48 -7.62
N GLN A 160 -12.54 5.05 -7.17
CA GLN A 160 -13.60 5.96 -6.77
C GLN A 160 -13.31 6.50 -5.36
N LEU A 161 -13.12 7.81 -5.25
CA LEU A 161 -12.86 8.46 -3.97
C LEU A 161 -14.18 8.74 -3.23
N GLY A 162 -14.26 8.27 -1.97
CA GLY A 162 -15.35 8.56 -1.05
C GLY A 162 -15.05 9.72 -0.10
N THR A 163 -16.03 10.08 0.72
CA THR A 163 -15.90 11.12 1.75
C THR A 163 -15.48 10.50 3.09
N SER A 164 -14.34 10.95 3.65
CA SER A 164 -13.84 10.47 4.94
C SER A 164 -14.64 10.97 6.15
N GLU A 165 -15.42 12.05 5.99
CA GLU A 165 -16.31 12.60 7.03
C GLU A 165 -17.40 11.59 7.43
N ASP A 166 -17.92 10.83 6.45
CA ASP A 166 -19.04 9.90 6.63
C ASP A 166 -18.65 8.56 7.27
N VAL A 167 -17.34 8.26 7.32
CA VAL A 167 -16.81 7.02 7.89
C VAL A 167 -17.14 6.93 9.38
N LYS A 168 -17.52 5.75 9.88
CA LYS A 168 -17.89 5.53 11.30
C LYS A 168 -16.97 4.51 11.98
N VAL A 169 -16.69 4.71 13.27
CA VAL A 169 -16.00 3.70 14.11
C VAL A 169 -16.86 2.43 14.16
N GLY A 170 -16.23 1.27 13.98
CA GLY A 170 -16.88 -0.04 13.86
C GLY A 170 -17.34 -0.40 12.45
N GLN A 171 -17.20 0.49 11.47
CA GLN A 171 -17.47 0.18 10.07
C GLN A 171 -16.40 -0.75 9.51
N TRP A 172 -16.84 -1.75 8.74
CA TRP A 172 -15.95 -2.65 8.00
C TRP A 172 -15.10 -1.87 6.99
N VAL A 173 -13.82 -2.22 6.92
CA VAL A 173 -12.86 -1.70 5.95
C VAL A 173 -12.02 -2.82 5.37
N LEU A 174 -11.50 -2.55 4.17
CA LEU A 174 -10.54 -3.40 3.50
C LEU A 174 -9.31 -2.53 3.19
N ALA A 175 -8.13 -2.94 3.66
CA ALA A 175 -6.87 -2.37 3.21
C ALA A 175 -6.32 -3.22 2.06
N ILE A 176 -5.85 -2.55 1.01
CA ILE A 176 -5.30 -3.17 -0.18
C ILE A 176 -3.97 -2.51 -0.55
N GLY A 177 -3.00 -3.31 -0.97
CA GLY A 177 -1.70 -2.81 -1.41
C GLY A 177 -0.91 -3.85 -2.21
N SER A 178 0.18 -3.43 -2.83
CA SER A 178 1.11 -4.30 -3.54
C SER A 178 2.56 -3.82 -3.35
N PRO A 179 3.12 -3.76 -2.11
CA PRO A 179 4.50 -3.30 -1.93
C PRO A 179 5.53 -4.30 -2.45
N PHE A 180 5.26 -5.62 -2.41
CA PHE A 180 6.23 -6.67 -2.75
C PHE A 180 6.14 -7.17 -4.20
N GLY A 181 5.33 -6.51 -5.04
CA GLY A 181 5.21 -6.85 -6.46
C GLY A 181 4.42 -8.12 -6.77
N PHE A 182 3.77 -8.72 -5.75
CA PHE A 182 2.74 -9.76 -5.88
C PHE A 182 1.42 -9.14 -6.37
N ASP A 183 0.47 -10.00 -6.79
CA ASP A 183 -0.92 -9.59 -6.98
C ASP A 183 -1.44 -8.91 -5.69
N ALA A 184 -2.32 -7.91 -5.83
CA ALA A 184 -2.71 -7.04 -4.72
C ALA A 184 -3.09 -7.84 -3.46
N SER A 185 -2.44 -7.53 -2.34
CA SER A 185 -2.69 -8.16 -1.04
C SER A 185 -3.76 -7.37 -0.30
N VAL A 186 -4.71 -8.09 0.29
CA VAL A 186 -5.88 -7.51 0.96
C VAL A 186 -5.97 -7.98 2.41
N THR A 187 -6.34 -7.09 3.32
CA THR A 187 -6.64 -7.37 4.72
C THR A 187 -7.93 -6.68 5.13
N ALA A 188 -8.82 -7.41 5.82
CA ALA A 188 -10.10 -6.89 6.28
C ALA A 188 -10.08 -6.61 7.78
N GLY A 189 -10.74 -5.54 8.19
CA GLY A 189 -10.87 -5.14 9.59
C GLY A 189 -11.96 -4.09 9.79
N ILE A 190 -11.84 -3.29 10.84
CA ILE A 190 -12.78 -2.22 11.16
C ILE A 190 -12.08 -0.90 11.43
N VAL A 191 -12.81 0.19 11.18
CA VAL A 191 -12.41 1.51 11.69
C VAL A 191 -12.39 1.46 13.21
N SER A 192 -11.19 1.55 13.77
CA SER A 192 -10.95 1.52 15.22
C SER A 192 -11.06 2.91 15.85
N ALA A 193 -10.67 3.97 15.13
CA ALA A 193 -10.75 5.35 15.61
C ALA A 193 -10.72 6.37 14.45
N LYS A 194 -11.13 7.62 14.73
CA LYS A 194 -11.03 8.78 13.82
C LYS A 194 -10.37 9.95 14.53
N GLY A 195 -9.74 10.85 13.77
CA GLY A 195 -9.24 12.13 14.30
C GLY A 195 -8.02 11.99 15.20
N ARG A 196 -7.24 10.92 15.05
CA ARG A 196 -6.07 10.69 15.89
C ARG A 196 -4.90 11.51 15.35
N SER A 197 -4.40 12.44 16.15
CA SER A 197 -3.15 13.16 15.87
C SER A 197 -1.97 12.37 16.46
N LEU A 198 -0.92 12.17 15.68
CA LEU A 198 0.33 11.60 16.21
C LEU A 198 1.11 12.70 16.95
N PRO A 199 1.83 12.37 18.04
CA PRO A 199 2.56 13.37 18.84
C PRO A 199 3.56 14.22 18.03
N SER A 200 4.11 13.68 16.95
CA SER A 200 5.03 14.36 16.02
C SER A 200 4.38 14.87 14.73
N GLU A 201 3.13 14.49 14.45
CA GLU A 201 2.44 14.79 13.18
C GLU A 201 1.01 15.26 13.46
N SER A 202 0.89 16.47 14.00
CA SER A 202 -0.40 17.11 14.30
C SER A 202 -1.07 17.73 13.05
N TYR A 203 -0.51 17.53 11.86
CA TYR A 203 -0.96 18.21 10.64
C TYR A 203 -2.15 17.52 9.96
N VAL A 204 -2.27 16.18 10.07
CA VAL A 204 -3.33 15.41 9.41
C VAL A 204 -4.03 14.50 10.43
N PRO A 205 -5.36 14.57 10.56
CA PRO A 205 -6.10 13.64 11.41
C PRO A 205 -6.17 12.25 10.74
N PHE A 206 -5.64 11.23 11.40
CA PHE A 206 -5.66 9.86 10.86
C PHE A 206 -6.98 9.12 11.16
N ILE A 207 -7.35 8.23 10.24
CA ILE A 207 -8.29 7.13 10.48
C ILE A 207 -7.44 5.93 10.93
N GLN A 208 -7.81 5.30 12.03
CA GLN A 208 -7.15 4.11 12.53
C GLN A 208 -7.99 2.88 12.20
N THR A 209 -7.33 1.81 11.78
CA THR A 209 -7.90 0.48 11.56
C THR A 209 -7.09 -0.57 12.34
N ASP A 210 -7.65 -1.76 12.52
CA ASP A 210 -7.02 -2.90 13.22
C ASP A 210 -6.31 -3.89 12.28
N VAL A 211 -6.08 -3.49 11.02
CA VAL A 211 -5.30 -4.24 10.03
C VAL A 211 -3.87 -3.75 9.94
#